data_AF-A0A507EF04-F1
#
_entry.id   AF-A0A507EF04-F1
#
_cell.length_a   1.000
_cell.length_b   1.000
_cell.length_c   1.000
_cell.angle_alpha   90.00
_cell.angle_beta   90.00
_cell.angle_gamma   90.00
#
_symmetry.space_group_name_H-M   'P 1'
#
loop_
_entity.id
_entity.type
_entity.pdbx_description
1 polymer ?
#
loop_
_entity_poly.entity_id
_entity_poly.type
_entity_poly.pdbx_seq_one_letter_code
_entity_poly.pdbx_strand_id
1 'polypeptide(L)'
;MRQYDKTTIVDEELHDLKLRFELLEGDRKAYYETSQWAIRQNKEEVSHLRLQNKELSDAIAKVKKTEADSASSRVSMTELEKFDQRICEMHKKYDELQAEARGKDDKLRGMNDQLADLGREADTVTSNLQDSPQAKEIRMLENRLDKANIKYNEAQAVRKTYEQIVKRLQEERLTFDNQLTNFEKTLKIKKQDALELEMMSRDANHAKEVAKAELTRFEQQINEERKEREKDLQARKELVKQKMEVADKIDWKKLQLEDQANDLALSGEANKEQYDEAREKKIAEYEENMRLVKEATGVFDINEVISKYQSQGDTHEHLSQLQQANEIRNEELKKKRQNITAEYEELKYSGETKHAHARRMIDEMVKHLTEGEAKMVESKVRYERMAKLMNNAKAGVQHLSAKVDGIQLPDTVPLKMSDESVVQILDVCIRKLEHLANNVQGKEVPEAAVPQPAAQQPAGEPTSIFQVSPSQLPVYNTRVKLRPVDFEESGGEDDEDDDDYGDVPDRETIKKHTAQMLNARLKTKQAKKGKKKRTAKDDD
;
A
#
# COMPACT_ATOMS: atom_id res chain seq x y z
N MET A 1 83.03 195.52 59.87
CA MET A 1 83.30 194.90 58.54
C MET A 1 83.64 193.43 58.77
N ARG A 2 83.08 192.54 57.93
CA ARG A 2 83.36 191.09 57.84
C ARG A 2 82.84 190.20 58.97
N GLN A 3 81.58 189.76 58.86
CA GLN A 3 81.14 188.45 59.37
C GLN A 3 79.93 187.88 58.58
N TYR A 4 79.58 188.46 57.43
CA TYR A 4 78.37 188.17 56.65
C TYR A 4 78.45 186.96 55.69
N ASP A 5 79.56 186.20 55.66
CA ASP A 5 79.85 185.27 54.54
C ASP A 5 79.72 183.76 54.83
N LYS A 6 79.41 183.36 56.07
CA LYS A 6 79.26 181.92 56.42
C LYS A 6 77.82 181.43 56.51
N THR A 7 76.87 182.32 56.79
CA THR A 7 75.45 181.98 56.96
C THR A 7 74.74 181.79 55.61
N THR A 8 75.14 182.53 54.58
CA THR A 8 74.57 182.45 53.23
C THR A 8 74.86 181.11 52.54
N ILE A 9 76.08 180.56 52.70
CA ILE A 9 76.47 179.26 52.12
C ILE A 9 75.66 178.11 52.75
N VAL A 10 75.43 178.16 54.07
CA VAL A 10 74.66 177.13 54.78
C VAL A 10 73.18 177.17 54.39
N ASP A 11 72.61 178.36 54.16
CA ASP A 11 71.22 178.50 53.71
C ASP A 11 71.02 178.03 52.26
N GLU A 12 72.01 178.25 51.39
CA GLU A 12 72.00 177.71 50.02
C GLU A 12 72.07 176.18 50.01
N GLU A 13 72.98 175.57 50.79
CA GLU A 13 73.07 174.11 50.93
C GLU A 13 71.79 173.49 51.53
N LEU A 14 71.15 174.18 52.49
CA LEU A 14 69.88 173.75 53.07
C LEU A 14 68.72 173.83 52.07
N HIS A 15 68.70 174.85 51.22
CA HIS A 15 67.67 175.00 50.18
C HIS A 15 67.80 173.92 49.11
N ASP A 16 69.03 173.62 48.68
CA ASP A 16 69.31 172.58 47.68
C ASP A 16 68.95 171.18 48.22
N LEU A 17 69.20 170.93 49.50
CA LEU A 17 68.80 169.68 50.16
C LEU A 17 67.27 169.53 50.27
N LYS A 18 66.54 170.63 50.51
CA LYS A 18 65.06 170.62 50.51
C LYS A 18 64.49 170.33 49.12
N LEU A 19 65.05 170.95 48.08
CA LEU A 19 64.61 170.72 46.69
C LEU A 19 64.83 169.27 46.27
N ARG A 20 65.96 168.68 46.68
CA ARG A 20 66.27 167.26 46.43
C ARG A 20 65.33 166.31 47.18
N PHE A 21 64.90 166.67 48.39
CA PHE A 21 63.94 165.89 49.17
C PHE A 21 62.54 165.93 48.53
N GLU A 22 62.11 167.10 48.06
CA GLU A 22 60.81 167.28 47.42
C GLU A 22 60.70 166.50 46.09
N LEU A 23 61.81 166.43 45.33
CA LEU A 23 61.90 165.60 44.13
C LEU A 23 61.80 164.09 44.45
N LEU A 24 62.50 163.64 45.50
CA LEU A 24 62.45 162.25 45.98
C LEU A 24 61.06 161.86 46.50
N GLU A 25 60.34 162.77 47.16
CA GLU A 25 58.95 162.55 47.55
C GLU A 25 58.01 162.49 46.34
N GLY A 26 58.26 163.33 45.33
CA GLY A 26 57.56 163.28 44.04
C GLY A 26 57.73 161.92 43.34
N ASP A 27 58.96 161.44 43.22
CA ASP A 27 59.26 160.13 42.63
C ASP A 27 58.62 159.00 43.45
N ARG A 28 58.73 159.04 44.79
CA ARG A 28 58.11 158.03 45.66
C ARG A 28 56.59 157.96 45.48
N LYS A 29 55.94 159.12 45.29
CA LYS A 29 54.50 159.21 45.05
C LYS A 29 54.13 158.69 43.67
N ALA A 30 54.87 159.06 42.63
CA ALA A 30 54.65 158.57 41.27
C ALA A 30 54.81 157.04 41.18
N TYR A 31 55.84 156.47 41.83
CA TYR A 31 56.03 155.01 41.90
C TYR A 31 54.88 154.31 42.63
N TYR A 32 54.40 154.88 43.74
CA TYR A 32 53.28 154.32 44.49
C TYR A 32 51.97 154.37 43.69
N GLU A 33 51.67 155.49 43.04
CA GLU A 33 50.49 155.64 42.17
C GLU A 33 50.54 154.67 40.98
N THR A 34 51.69 154.54 40.32
CA THR A 34 51.89 153.59 39.21
C THR A 34 51.69 152.14 39.68
N SER A 35 52.25 151.78 40.84
CA SER A 35 52.09 150.44 41.42
C SER A 35 50.64 150.13 41.80
N GLN A 36 49.93 151.07 42.44
CA GLN A 36 48.52 150.89 42.79
C GLN A 36 47.62 150.79 41.56
N TRP A 37 47.93 151.53 40.49
CA TRP A 37 47.20 151.43 39.22
C TRP A 37 47.41 150.04 38.58
N ALA A 38 48.64 149.55 38.51
CA ALA A 38 48.94 148.21 38.00
C ALA A 38 48.27 147.10 38.83
N ILE A 39 48.23 147.24 40.17
CA ILE A 39 47.53 146.30 41.05
C ILE A 39 46.02 146.30 40.78
N ARG A 40 45.40 147.46 40.51
CA ARG A 40 43.97 147.52 40.14
C ARG A 40 43.70 146.87 38.79
N GLN A 41 44.51 147.16 37.78
CA GLN A 41 44.37 146.57 36.46
C GLN A 41 44.48 145.04 36.51
N ASN A 42 45.48 144.53 37.24
CA ASN A 42 45.64 143.09 37.43
C ASN A 42 44.45 142.44 38.17
N LYS A 43 43.83 143.15 39.12
CA LYS A 43 42.62 142.64 39.82
C LYS A 43 41.41 142.54 38.88
N GLU A 44 41.23 143.51 37.98
CA GLU A 44 40.15 143.47 36.99
C GLU A 44 40.35 142.33 35.99
N GLU A 45 41.58 142.11 35.51
CA GLU A 45 41.92 141.03 34.59
C GLU A 45 41.71 139.64 35.22
N VAL A 46 42.10 139.45 36.48
CA VAL A 46 41.83 138.22 37.24
C VAL A 46 40.33 137.98 37.40
N SER A 47 39.54 139.03 37.63
CA SER A 47 38.07 138.91 37.72
C SER A 47 37.47 138.46 36.37
N HIS A 48 37.93 139.05 35.27
CA HIS A 48 37.47 138.71 33.92
C HIS A 48 37.78 137.25 33.56
N LEU A 49 39.01 136.79 33.81
CA LEU A 49 39.43 135.41 33.56
C LEU A 49 38.66 134.38 34.40
N ARG A 50 38.25 134.75 35.62
CA ARG A 50 37.40 133.88 36.46
C ARG A 50 35.99 133.73 35.90
N LEU A 51 35.42 134.79 35.32
CA LEU A 51 34.11 134.73 34.69
C LEU A 51 34.13 133.82 33.46
N GLN A 52 35.13 133.99 32.58
CA GLN A 52 35.29 133.15 31.40
C GLN A 52 35.49 131.66 31.73
N ASN A 53 36.26 131.35 32.78
CA ASN A 53 36.41 129.96 33.23
C ASN A 53 35.10 129.33 33.71
N LYS A 54 34.23 130.12 34.33
CA LYS A 54 32.90 129.65 34.75
C LYS A 54 32.02 129.35 33.54
N GLU A 55 31.98 130.24 32.54
CA GLU A 55 31.21 130.04 31.32
C GLU A 55 31.67 128.80 30.53
N LEU A 56 32.98 128.59 30.41
CA LEU A 56 33.54 127.40 29.76
C LEU A 56 33.18 126.11 30.51
N SER A 57 33.19 126.14 31.84
CA SER A 57 32.78 124.99 32.67
C SER A 57 31.30 124.64 32.46
N ASP A 58 30.43 125.65 32.41
CA ASP A 58 28.99 125.45 32.17
C ASP A 58 28.71 124.93 30.74
N ALA A 59 29.50 125.36 29.74
CA ALA A 59 29.41 124.85 28.37
C ALA A 59 29.79 123.36 28.27
N ILE A 60 30.87 122.95 28.95
CA ILE A 60 31.31 121.54 28.99
C ILE A 60 30.25 120.65 29.67
N ALA A 61 29.60 121.13 30.73
CA ALA A 61 28.55 120.38 31.41
C ALA A 61 27.33 120.12 30.50
N LYS A 62 26.96 121.08 29.63
CA LYS A 62 25.87 120.90 28.66
C LYS A 62 26.18 119.85 27.60
N VAL A 63 27.40 119.84 27.04
CA VAL A 63 27.79 118.87 25.99
C VAL A 63 27.77 117.43 26.52
N LYS A 64 28.27 117.21 27.74
CA LYS A 64 28.25 115.86 28.36
C LYS A 64 26.84 115.33 28.59
N LYS A 65 25.87 116.21 28.88
CA LYS A 65 24.47 115.80 29.05
C LYS A 65 23.83 115.37 27.72
N THR A 66 24.11 116.06 26.62
CA THR A 66 23.57 115.70 25.29
C THR A 66 24.13 114.41 24.72
N GLU A 67 25.38 114.05 25.06
CA GLU A 67 25.98 112.76 24.65
C GLU A 67 25.35 111.57 25.38
N ALA A 68 25.00 111.73 26.66
CA ALA A 68 24.36 110.67 27.44
C ALA A 68 22.95 110.32 26.92
N ASP A 69 22.16 111.33 26.52
CA ASP A 69 20.81 111.13 25.98
C ASP A 69 20.83 110.48 24.58
N SER A 70 21.89 110.70 23.79
CA SER A 70 22.06 110.12 22.44
C SER A 70 22.53 108.66 22.46
N ALA A 71 23.25 108.23 23.49
CA ALA A 71 23.73 106.85 23.62
C ALA A 71 22.60 105.85 23.95
N SER A 72 21.56 106.30 24.66
CA SER A 72 20.41 105.46 25.04
C SER A 72 19.59 104.99 23.82
N SER A 73 19.57 105.76 22.72
CA SER A 73 18.80 105.42 21.51
C SER A 73 19.44 104.34 20.62
N ARG A 74 20.71 103.95 20.83
CA ARG A 74 21.41 102.94 19.99
C ARG A 74 21.33 101.50 20.54
N VAL A 75 20.81 101.29 21.74
CA VAL A 75 20.83 99.96 22.41
C VAL A 75 19.60 99.10 22.09
N SER A 76 18.59 99.64 21.39
CA SER A 76 17.47 98.83 20.90
C SER A 76 17.80 98.24 19.52
N MET A 77 18.30 96.99 19.48
CA MET A 77 18.39 96.20 18.24
C MET A 77 17.06 96.26 17.49
N THR A 78 17.12 96.60 16.21
CA THR A 78 15.94 96.66 15.34
C THR A 78 15.38 95.24 15.15
N GLU A 79 14.08 95.09 14.89
CA GLU A 79 13.46 93.76 14.72
C GLU A 79 14.12 92.95 13.59
N LEU A 80 14.68 93.63 12.58
CA LEU A 80 15.39 93.04 11.45
C LEU A 80 16.67 92.28 11.88
N GLU A 81 17.48 92.89 12.75
CA GLU A 81 18.71 92.25 13.26
C GLU A 81 18.41 91.00 14.10
N LYS A 82 17.25 90.95 14.77
CA LYS A 82 16.78 89.76 15.48
C LYS A 82 16.36 88.64 14.52
N PHE A 83 15.81 88.98 13.35
CA PHE A 83 15.51 88.00 12.30
C PHE A 83 16.77 87.45 11.65
N ASP A 84 17.75 88.29 11.34
CA ASP A 84 19.04 87.85 10.79
C ASP A 84 19.80 86.94 11.76
N GLN A 85 19.79 87.26 13.06
CA GLN A 85 20.36 86.38 14.09
C GLN A 85 19.67 85.00 14.11
N ARG A 86 18.34 84.95 14.02
CA ARG A 86 17.60 83.68 13.91
C ARG A 86 17.93 82.90 12.64
N ILE A 87 18.10 83.57 11.50
CA ILE A 87 18.48 82.93 10.24
C ILE A 87 19.87 82.31 10.38
N CYS A 88 20.84 83.03 10.94
CA CYS A 88 22.18 82.52 11.21
C CYS A 88 22.16 81.32 12.16
N GLU A 89 21.36 81.36 13.23
CA GLU A 89 21.18 80.22 14.14
C GLU A 89 20.55 79.00 13.44
N MET A 90 19.58 79.23 12.56
CA MET A 90 18.95 78.16 11.77
C MET A 90 19.90 77.56 10.74
N HIS A 91 20.72 78.36 10.07
CA HIS A 91 21.77 77.87 9.16
C HIS A 91 22.80 77.05 9.93
N LYS A 92 23.27 77.53 11.09
CA LYS A 92 24.21 76.77 11.92
C LYS A 92 23.63 75.41 12.34
N LYS A 93 22.37 75.38 12.77
CA LYS A 93 21.67 74.12 13.08
C LYS A 93 21.53 73.21 11.87
N TYR A 94 21.25 73.78 10.69
CA TYR A 94 21.17 73.02 9.44
C TYR A 94 22.53 72.38 9.09
N ASP A 95 23.61 73.15 9.17
CA ASP A 95 24.97 72.66 8.89
C ASP A 95 25.40 71.59 9.90
N GLU A 96 25.07 71.76 11.18
CA GLU A 96 25.29 70.75 12.22
C GLU A 96 24.53 69.45 11.92
N LEU A 97 23.24 69.53 11.59
CA LEU A 97 22.43 68.37 11.21
C LEU A 97 22.91 67.72 9.91
N GLN A 98 23.38 68.51 8.94
CA GLN A 98 23.93 68.01 7.69
C GLN A 98 25.26 67.27 7.93
N ALA A 99 26.11 67.78 8.81
CA ALA A 99 27.34 67.09 9.22
C ALA A 99 27.04 65.78 9.97
N GLU A 100 26.04 65.78 10.85
CA GLU A 100 25.60 64.56 11.54
C GLU A 100 25.03 63.52 10.56
N ALA A 101 24.22 63.96 9.59
CA ALA A 101 23.66 63.09 8.55
C ALA A 101 24.77 62.47 7.70
N ARG A 102 25.76 63.26 7.25
CA ARG A 102 26.94 62.75 6.52
C ARG A 102 27.73 61.74 7.36
N GLY A 103 27.96 62.04 8.64
CA GLY A 103 28.64 61.12 9.55
C GLY A 103 27.90 59.80 9.78
N LYS A 104 26.55 59.81 9.74
CA LYS A 104 25.73 58.59 9.77
C LYS A 104 25.79 57.82 8.45
N ASP A 105 25.74 58.51 7.31
CA ASP A 105 25.87 57.88 5.98
C ASP A 105 27.24 57.19 5.81
N ASP A 106 28.32 57.82 6.27
CA ASP A 106 29.66 57.22 6.23
C ASP A 106 29.74 55.96 7.11
N LYS A 107 29.11 55.98 8.30
CA LYS A 107 29.00 54.80 9.17
C LYS A 107 28.17 53.69 8.52
N LEU A 108 27.06 54.03 7.86
CA LEU A 108 26.23 53.07 7.15
C LEU A 108 26.99 52.44 5.99
N ARG A 109 27.75 53.23 5.22
CA ARG A 109 28.63 52.70 4.16
C ARG A 109 29.66 51.73 4.75
N GLY A 110 30.34 52.12 5.82
CA GLY A 110 31.31 51.25 6.50
C GLY A 110 30.70 49.93 7.00
N MET A 111 29.49 49.98 7.60
CA MET A 111 28.77 48.76 8.02
C MET A 111 28.33 47.90 6.83
N ASN A 112 27.93 48.53 5.72
CA ASN A 112 27.49 47.81 4.53
C ASN A 112 28.67 47.12 3.81
N ASP A 113 29.84 47.77 3.80
CA ASP A 113 31.08 47.17 3.30
C ASP A 113 31.51 45.97 4.16
N GLN A 114 31.42 46.09 5.50
CA GLN A 114 31.67 44.98 6.42
C GLN A 114 30.70 43.80 6.19
N LEU A 115 29.41 44.08 5.96
CA LEU A 115 28.44 43.05 5.62
C LEU A 115 28.76 42.36 4.28
N ALA A 116 29.22 43.13 3.29
CA ALA A 116 29.61 42.56 1.99
C ALA A 116 30.86 41.67 2.11
N ASP A 117 31.82 42.05 2.95
CA ASP A 117 33.02 41.25 3.20
C ASP A 117 32.69 39.97 3.98
N LEU A 118 31.85 40.04 5.02
CA LEU A 118 31.36 38.86 5.75
C LEU A 118 30.53 37.94 4.85
N GLY A 119 29.75 38.49 3.92
CA GLY A 119 29.02 37.72 2.92
C GLY A 119 29.95 36.93 2.00
N ARG A 120 31.02 37.56 1.49
CA ARG A 120 32.04 36.88 0.69
C ARG A 120 32.77 35.79 1.48
N GLU A 121 33.09 36.03 2.75
CA GLU A 121 33.71 35.02 3.61
C GLU A 121 32.80 33.81 3.83
N ALA A 122 31.50 34.02 4.08
CA ALA A 122 30.52 32.95 4.21
C ALA A 122 30.40 32.09 2.92
N ASP A 123 30.41 32.72 1.75
CA ASP A 123 30.39 32.02 0.46
C ASP A 123 31.66 31.18 0.25
N THR A 124 32.83 31.67 0.65
CA THR A 124 34.07 30.89 0.58
C THR A 124 34.07 29.69 1.54
N VAL A 125 33.55 29.86 2.76
CA VAL A 125 33.45 28.78 3.75
C VAL A 125 32.48 27.69 3.27
N THR A 126 31.34 28.06 2.69
CA THR A 126 30.36 27.09 2.17
C THR A 126 30.88 26.32 0.95
N SER A 127 31.60 26.99 0.05
CA SER A 127 32.29 26.33 -1.07
C SER A 127 33.36 25.34 -0.59
N ASN A 128 34.18 25.74 0.40
CA ASN A 128 35.20 24.88 0.98
C ASN A 128 34.60 23.68 1.76
N LEU A 129 33.44 23.84 2.37
CA LEU A 129 32.72 22.73 3.03
C LEU A 129 32.25 21.68 2.02
N GLN A 130 31.83 22.09 0.81
CA GLN A 130 31.44 21.15 -0.25
C GLN A 130 32.63 20.40 -0.86
N ASP A 131 33.82 20.98 -0.81
CA ASP A 131 35.06 20.38 -1.31
C ASP A 131 35.91 19.71 -0.23
N SER A 132 35.45 19.77 1.02
CA SER A 132 36.07 19.12 2.16
C SER A 132 36.30 17.62 1.90
N PRO A 133 37.44 17.05 2.34
CA PRO A 133 37.68 15.62 2.25
C PRO A 133 36.57 14.79 2.91
N GLN A 134 35.97 15.28 4.01
CA GLN A 134 34.84 14.60 4.65
C GLN A 134 33.56 14.61 3.78
N ALA A 135 33.27 15.71 3.09
CA ALA A 135 32.13 15.78 2.17
C ALA A 135 32.29 14.83 0.98
N LYS A 136 33.53 14.66 0.48
CA LYS A 136 33.87 13.68 -0.56
C LYS A 136 33.71 12.24 -0.05
N GLU A 137 34.13 11.96 1.18
CA GLU A 137 33.96 10.66 1.82
C GLU A 137 32.48 10.30 2.02
N ILE A 138 31.66 11.26 2.48
CA ILE A 138 30.20 11.09 2.62
C ILE A 138 29.58 10.73 1.26
N ARG A 139 29.89 11.48 0.18
CA ARG A 139 29.38 11.17 -1.17
C ARG A 139 29.83 9.79 -1.66
N MET A 140 31.04 9.35 -1.33
CA MET A 140 31.51 8.00 -1.71
C MET A 140 30.75 6.91 -0.94
N LEU A 141 30.51 7.11 0.35
CA LEU A 141 29.74 6.19 1.19
C LEU A 141 28.28 6.12 0.75
N GLU A 142 27.67 7.25 0.42
CA GLU A 142 26.31 7.32 -0.15
C GLU A 142 26.23 6.55 -1.47
N ASN A 143 27.15 6.80 -2.41
CA ASN A 143 27.20 6.07 -3.67
C ASN A 143 27.42 4.56 -3.48
N ARG A 144 28.19 4.16 -2.46
CA ARG A 144 28.42 2.75 -2.14
C ARG A 144 27.18 2.11 -1.52
N LEU A 145 26.46 2.85 -0.68
CA LEU A 145 25.18 2.42 -0.11
C LEU A 145 24.12 2.27 -1.21
N ASP A 146 24.01 3.22 -2.12
CA ASP A 146 23.08 3.13 -3.25
C ASP A 146 23.39 1.93 -4.14
N LYS A 147 24.67 1.67 -4.45
CA LYS A 147 25.07 0.46 -5.17
C LYS A 147 24.71 -0.82 -4.41
N ALA A 148 24.86 -0.84 -3.09
CA ALA A 148 24.46 -1.98 -2.26
C ALA A 148 22.94 -2.17 -2.26
N ASN A 149 22.17 -1.09 -2.19
CA ASN A 149 20.71 -1.11 -2.25
C ASN A 149 20.20 -1.60 -3.61
N ILE A 150 20.80 -1.16 -4.71
CA ILE A 150 20.47 -1.65 -6.06
C ILE A 150 20.71 -3.16 -6.14
N LYS A 151 21.89 -3.64 -5.70
CA LYS A 151 22.21 -5.07 -5.67
C LYS A 151 21.27 -5.88 -4.77
N TYR A 152 20.89 -5.33 -3.62
CA TYR A 152 19.94 -5.97 -2.72
C TYR A 152 18.57 -6.11 -3.37
N ASN A 153 18.06 -5.05 -3.99
CA ASN A 153 16.77 -5.07 -4.68
C ASN A 153 16.77 -6.04 -5.87
N GLU A 154 17.86 -6.09 -6.62
CA GLU A 154 18.04 -7.05 -7.71
C GLU A 154 18.08 -8.49 -7.20
N ALA A 155 18.83 -8.75 -6.13
CA ALA A 155 18.85 -10.07 -5.48
C ALA A 155 17.47 -10.45 -4.93
N GLN A 156 16.70 -9.52 -4.37
CA GLN A 156 15.32 -9.74 -3.94
C GLN A 156 14.39 -10.07 -5.11
N ALA A 157 14.55 -9.39 -6.25
CA ALA A 157 13.78 -9.68 -7.46
C ALA A 157 14.09 -11.09 -7.98
N VAL A 158 15.36 -11.47 -8.04
CA VAL A 158 15.80 -12.82 -8.42
C VAL A 158 15.30 -13.87 -7.40
N ARG A 159 15.33 -13.57 -6.10
CA ARG A 159 14.79 -14.48 -5.09
C ARG A 159 13.29 -14.72 -5.29
N LYS A 160 12.51 -13.66 -5.55
CA LYS A 160 11.07 -13.77 -5.82
C LYS A 160 10.77 -14.60 -7.06
N THR A 161 11.56 -14.48 -8.13
CA THR A 161 11.37 -15.31 -9.32
C THR A 161 11.68 -16.78 -9.03
N TYR A 162 12.75 -17.08 -8.29
CA TYR A 162 13.03 -18.45 -7.85
C TYR A 162 11.96 -19.01 -6.91
N GLU A 163 11.45 -18.22 -5.95
CA GLU A 163 10.33 -18.63 -5.10
C GLU A 163 9.09 -18.98 -5.94
N GLN A 164 8.80 -18.22 -6.99
CA GLN A 164 7.69 -18.50 -7.88
C GLN A 164 7.92 -19.76 -8.73
N ILE A 165 9.14 -19.98 -9.22
CA ILE A 165 9.51 -21.21 -9.92
C ILE A 165 9.33 -22.42 -8.99
N VAL A 166 9.82 -22.33 -7.75
CA VAL A 166 9.70 -23.42 -6.76
C VAL A 166 8.23 -23.72 -6.45
N LYS A 167 7.39 -22.69 -6.24
CA LYS A 167 5.95 -22.88 -6.04
C LYS A 167 5.32 -23.62 -7.21
N ARG A 168 5.61 -23.20 -8.44
CA ARG A 168 5.08 -23.85 -9.64
C ARG A 168 5.54 -25.31 -9.74
N LEU A 169 6.82 -25.60 -9.47
CA LEU A 169 7.34 -26.96 -9.47
C LEU A 169 6.71 -27.83 -8.37
N GLN A 170 6.38 -27.25 -7.21
CA GLN A 170 5.67 -27.96 -6.14
C GLN A 170 4.22 -28.27 -6.54
N GLU A 171 3.53 -27.32 -7.16
CA GLU A 171 2.19 -27.52 -7.72
C GLU A 171 2.21 -28.60 -8.82
N GLU A 172 3.16 -28.53 -9.75
CA GLU A 172 3.34 -29.53 -10.82
C GLU A 172 3.64 -30.92 -10.24
N ARG A 173 4.51 -31.01 -9.23
CA ARG A 173 4.80 -32.27 -8.51
C ARG A 173 3.53 -32.90 -7.93
N LEU A 174 2.67 -32.11 -7.30
CA LEU A 174 1.39 -32.61 -6.76
C LEU A 174 0.45 -33.11 -7.87
N THR A 175 0.48 -32.48 -9.04
CA THR A 175 -0.34 -32.93 -10.18
C THR A 175 0.18 -34.19 -10.86
N PHE A 176 1.49 -34.44 -10.85
CA PHE A 176 2.07 -35.64 -11.47
C PHE A 176 1.59 -36.93 -10.82
N ASP A 177 1.43 -36.96 -9.49
CA ASP A 177 0.93 -38.15 -8.80
C ASP A 177 -0.52 -38.48 -9.22
N ASN A 178 -1.35 -37.44 -9.42
CA ASN A 178 -2.72 -37.62 -9.91
C ASN A 178 -2.74 -38.09 -11.38
N GLN A 179 -1.88 -37.51 -12.23
CA GLN A 179 -1.74 -37.96 -13.62
C GLN A 179 -1.25 -39.41 -13.70
N LEU A 180 -0.26 -39.78 -12.87
CA LEU A 180 0.26 -41.14 -12.78
C LEU A 180 -0.84 -42.11 -12.34
N THR A 181 -1.57 -41.78 -11.27
CA THR A 181 -2.70 -42.59 -10.79
C THR A 181 -3.76 -42.78 -11.88
N ASN A 182 -4.05 -41.75 -12.67
CA ASN A 182 -4.98 -41.85 -13.79
C ASN A 182 -4.44 -42.76 -14.91
N PHE A 183 -3.16 -42.62 -15.27
CA PHE A 183 -2.54 -43.51 -16.25
C PHE A 183 -2.49 -44.96 -15.77
N GLU A 184 -2.21 -45.22 -14.50
CA GLU A 184 -2.24 -46.55 -13.90
C GLU A 184 -3.63 -47.17 -13.94
N LYS A 185 -4.68 -46.38 -13.62
CA LYS A 185 -6.07 -46.83 -13.76
C LYS A 185 -6.42 -47.17 -15.20
N THR A 186 -6.09 -46.29 -16.15
CA THR A 186 -6.34 -46.54 -17.58
C THR A 186 -5.58 -47.76 -18.06
N LEU A 187 -4.32 -47.95 -17.64
CA LEU A 187 -3.52 -49.12 -17.99
C LEU A 187 -4.14 -50.40 -17.44
N LYS A 188 -4.64 -50.38 -16.20
CA LYS A 188 -5.31 -51.53 -15.58
C LYS A 188 -6.58 -51.92 -16.35
N ILE A 189 -7.42 -50.93 -16.70
CA ILE A 189 -8.61 -51.15 -17.52
C ILE A 189 -8.21 -51.72 -18.89
N LYS A 190 -7.21 -51.13 -19.56
CA LYS A 190 -6.76 -51.62 -20.88
C LYS A 190 -6.16 -53.02 -20.84
N LYS A 191 -5.47 -53.39 -19.76
CA LYS A 191 -5.01 -54.77 -19.55
C LYS A 191 -6.18 -55.73 -19.39
N GLN A 192 -7.22 -55.32 -18.65
CA GLN A 192 -8.42 -56.13 -18.52
C GLN A 192 -9.16 -56.28 -19.87
N ASP A 193 -9.38 -55.17 -20.59
CA ASP A 193 -9.97 -55.19 -21.94
C ASP A 193 -9.20 -56.14 -22.87
N ALA A 194 -7.86 -56.13 -22.81
CA ALA A 194 -7.01 -57.00 -23.63
C ALA A 194 -7.17 -58.48 -23.27
N LEU A 195 -7.26 -58.81 -21.97
CA LEU A 195 -7.52 -60.18 -21.52
C LEU A 195 -8.91 -60.67 -21.94
N GLU A 196 -9.93 -59.81 -21.84
CA GLU A 196 -11.28 -60.11 -22.30
C GLU A 196 -11.31 -60.38 -23.81
N LEU A 197 -10.63 -59.55 -24.61
CA LEU A 197 -10.45 -59.76 -26.05
C LEU A 197 -9.71 -61.08 -26.37
N GLU A 198 -8.71 -61.45 -25.58
CA GLU A 198 -7.98 -62.70 -25.75
C GLU A 198 -8.87 -63.92 -25.46
N MET A 199 -9.70 -63.85 -24.42
CA MET A 199 -10.70 -64.89 -24.12
C MET A 199 -11.72 -65.00 -25.25
N MET A 200 -12.29 -63.89 -25.71
CA MET A 200 -13.21 -63.88 -26.86
C MET A 200 -12.55 -64.46 -28.13
N SER A 201 -11.27 -64.18 -28.35
CA SER A 201 -10.51 -64.74 -29.47
C SER A 201 -10.33 -66.25 -29.33
N ARG A 202 -10.05 -66.76 -28.13
CA ARG A 202 -10.00 -68.20 -27.85
C ARG A 202 -11.34 -68.86 -28.13
N ASP A 203 -12.43 -68.28 -27.66
CA ASP A 203 -13.78 -68.80 -27.88
C ASP A 203 -14.16 -68.80 -29.37
N ALA A 204 -13.86 -67.71 -30.09
CA ALA A 204 -14.10 -67.62 -31.53
C ALA A 204 -13.27 -68.64 -32.32
N ASN A 205 -12.00 -68.85 -31.94
CA ASN A 205 -11.17 -69.89 -32.55
C ASN A 205 -11.70 -71.29 -32.24
N HIS A 206 -12.15 -71.55 -31.01
CA HIS A 206 -12.74 -72.82 -30.64
C HIS A 206 -14.01 -73.11 -31.46
N ALA A 207 -14.93 -72.14 -31.54
CA ALA A 207 -16.14 -72.25 -32.36
C ALA A 207 -15.81 -72.51 -33.85
N LYS A 208 -14.78 -71.85 -34.39
CA LYS A 208 -14.29 -72.10 -35.75
C LYS A 208 -13.75 -73.52 -35.93
N GLU A 209 -12.96 -74.02 -35.00
CA GLU A 209 -12.41 -75.39 -35.08
C GLU A 209 -13.51 -76.44 -34.93
N VAL A 210 -14.50 -76.21 -34.07
CA VAL A 210 -15.71 -77.06 -33.98
C VAL A 210 -16.47 -77.08 -35.29
N ALA A 211 -16.77 -75.92 -35.88
CA ALA A 211 -17.48 -75.83 -37.16
C ALA A 211 -16.70 -76.49 -38.30
N LYS A 212 -15.36 -76.37 -38.34
CA LYS A 212 -14.52 -77.09 -39.31
C LYS A 212 -14.54 -78.60 -39.10
N ALA A 213 -14.50 -79.06 -37.84
CA ALA A 213 -14.56 -80.47 -37.53
C ALA A 213 -15.92 -81.08 -37.95
N GLU A 214 -17.01 -80.36 -37.68
CA GLU A 214 -18.36 -80.73 -38.15
C GLU A 214 -18.44 -80.75 -39.67
N LEU A 215 -17.93 -79.72 -40.36
CA LEU A 215 -17.87 -79.68 -41.82
C LEU A 215 -17.11 -80.89 -42.39
N THR A 216 -15.94 -81.19 -41.83
CA THR A 216 -15.11 -82.33 -42.25
C THR A 216 -15.85 -83.66 -42.03
N ARG A 217 -16.56 -83.81 -40.91
CA ARG A 217 -17.38 -85.00 -40.62
C ARG A 217 -18.52 -85.14 -41.61
N PHE A 218 -19.23 -84.05 -41.94
CA PHE A 218 -20.29 -84.09 -42.96
C PHE A 218 -19.76 -84.38 -44.36
N GLU A 219 -18.61 -83.82 -44.74
CA GLU A 219 -17.94 -84.14 -46.01
C GLU A 219 -17.57 -85.62 -46.11
N GLN A 220 -17.02 -86.20 -45.03
CA GLN A 220 -16.73 -87.64 -44.94
C GLN A 220 -18.00 -88.48 -45.08
N GLN A 221 -19.07 -88.15 -44.34
CA GLN A 221 -20.35 -88.84 -44.42
C GLN A 221 -20.93 -88.80 -45.85
N ILE A 222 -20.95 -87.62 -46.50
CA ILE A 222 -21.43 -87.49 -47.88
C ILE A 222 -20.58 -88.31 -48.85
N ASN A 223 -19.26 -88.37 -48.64
CA ASN A 223 -18.37 -89.14 -49.50
C ASN A 223 -18.56 -90.65 -49.30
N GLU A 224 -18.77 -91.10 -48.07
CA GLU A 224 -19.13 -92.49 -47.75
C GLU A 224 -20.48 -92.87 -48.38
N GLU A 225 -21.51 -92.05 -48.22
CA GLU A 225 -22.82 -92.26 -48.87
C GLU A 225 -22.71 -92.25 -50.40
N ARG A 226 -21.86 -91.40 -50.99
CA ARG A 226 -21.58 -91.43 -52.43
C ARG A 226 -20.93 -92.75 -52.84
N LYS A 227 -19.94 -93.22 -52.07
CA LYS A 227 -19.23 -94.47 -52.33
C LYS A 227 -20.14 -95.69 -52.16
N GLU A 228 -21.02 -95.69 -51.17
CA GLU A 228 -22.05 -96.72 -51.01
C GLU A 228 -23.04 -96.70 -52.17
N ARG A 229 -23.56 -95.53 -52.56
CA ARG A 229 -24.43 -95.42 -53.74
C ARG A 229 -23.75 -95.86 -55.03
N GLU A 230 -22.45 -95.60 -55.19
CA GLU A 230 -21.68 -96.07 -56.33
C GLU A 230 -21.52 -97.59 -56.33
N LYS A 231 -21.22 -98.18 -55.16
CA LYS A 231 -21.19 -99.64 -54.99
C LYS A 231 -22.53 -100.28 -55.30
N ASP A 232 -23.63 -99.72 -54.80
CA ASP A 232 -24.99 -100.22 -55.08
C ASP A 232 -25.35 -100.10 -56.55
N LEU A 233 -24.99 -98.98 -57.18
CA LEU A 233 -25.17 -98.78 -58.62
C LEU A 233 -24.36 -99.79 -59.43
N GLN A 234 -23.12 -100.07 -59.02
CA GLN A 234 -22.27 -101.07 -59.65
C GLN A 234 -22.83 -102.48 -59.48
N ALA A 235 -23.25 -102.86 -58.26
CA ALA A 235 -23.90 -104.15 -57.99
C ALA A 235 -25.18 -104.33 -58.81
N ARG A 236 -26.01 -103.28 -58.95
CA ARG A 236 -27.19 -103.30 -59.82
C ARG A 236 -26.82 -103.43 -61.29
N LYS A 237 -25.78 -102.72 -61.77
CA LYS A 237 -25.28 -102.85 -63.15
C LYS A 237 -24.77 -104.27 -63.43
N GLU A 238 -24.05 -104.88 -62.49
CA GLU A 238 -23.58 -106.27 -62.59
C GLU A 238 -24.75 -107.25 -62.61
N LEU A 239 -25.77 -107.06 -61.77
CA LEU A 239 -26.98 -107.88 -61.77
C LEU A 239 -27.76 -107.74 -63.10
N VAL A 240 -27.88 -106.52 -63.64
CA VAL A 240 -28.48 -106.29 -64.96
C VAL A 240 -27.65 -106.96 -66.06
N LYS A 241 -26.32 -106.87 -66.02
CA LYS A 241 -25.43 -107.54 -66.96
C LYS A 241 -25.59 -109.07 -66.88
N GLN A 242 -25.62 -109.64 -65.68
CA GLN A 242 -25.88 -111.07 -65.48
C GLN A 242 -27.26 -111.47 -66.00
N LYS A 243 -28.30 -110.66 -65.77
CA LYS A 243 -29.63 -110.88 -66.34
C LYS A 243 -29.64 -110.80 -67.85
N MET A 244 -28.88 -109.89 -68.45
CA MET A 244 -28.73 -109.78 -69.90
C MET A 244 -27.97 -110.99 -70.45
N GLU A 245 -26.89 -111.44 -69.82
CA GLU A 245 -26.19 -112.68 -70.20
C GLU A 245 -27.06 -113.93 -70.05
N VAL A 246 -27.91 -113.99 -69.02
CA VAL A 246 -28.90 -115.06 -68.85
C VAL A 246 -30.02 -114.93 -69.88
N ALA A 247 -30.49 -113.72 -70.18
CA ALA A 247 -31.49 -113.46 -71.21
C ALA A 247 -30.94 -113.81 -72.60
N ASP A 248 -29.71 -113.47 -72.93
CA ASP A 248 -29.03 -113.86 -74.16
C ASP A 248 -28.84 -115.38 -74.23
N LYS A 249 -28.51 -116.04 -73.11
CA LYS A 249 -28.49 -117.52 -73.02
C LYS A 249 -29.88 -118.13 -73.13
N ILE A 250 -30.91 -117.48 -72.58
CA ILE A 250 -32.30 -117.91 -72.70
C ILE A 250 -32.75 -117.69 -74.13
N ASP A 251 -32.47 -116.57 -74.80
CA ASP A 251 -32.81 -116.31 -76.19
C ASP A 251 -32.04 -117.27 -77.12
N TRP A 252 -30.77 -117.59 -76.82
CA TRP A 252 -30.04 -118.67 -77.48
C TRP A 252 -30.71 -120.03 -77.26
N LYS A 253 -31.22 -120.31 -76.04
CA LYS A 253 -32.01 -121.51 -75.74
C LYS A 253 -33.43 -121.45 -76.27
N LYS A 254 -34.06 -120.28 -76.46
CA LYS A 254 -35.44 -120.06 -76.90
C LYS A 254 -35.52 -120.12 -78.42
N LEU A 255 -34.44 -119.73 -79.10
CA LEU A 255 -34.17 -120.11 -80.49
C LEU A 255 -33.95 -121.63 -80.65
N GLN A 256 -33.60 -122.34 -79.56
CA GLN A 256 -33.43 -123.80 -79.51
C GLN A 256 -34.63 -124.56 -78.90
N LEU A 257 -35.59 -123.85 -78.29
CA LEU A 257 -36.78 -124.35 -77.58
C LEU A 257 -38.04 -123.59 -78.04
N GLU A 258 -38.07 -123.20 -79.32
CA GLU A 258 -39.32 -122.97 -80.07
C GLU A 258 -39.88 -124.32 -80.56
N ASP A 259 -39.77 -125.35 -79.70
CA ASP A 259 -40.48 -126.61 -79.75
C ASP A 259 -40.79 -127.01 -78.30
N GLN A 260 -42.08 -127.17 -78.00
CA GLN A 260 -42.68 -127.58 -76.71
C GLN A 260 -42.95 -126.49 -75.65
N ALA A 261 -44.00 -125.72 -75.93
CA ALA A 261 -45.24 -125.60 -75.17
C ALA A 261 -45.28 -125.92 -73.65
N ASN A 262 -45.76 -124.93 -72.89
CA ASN A 262 -46.93 -124.94 -71.98
C ASN A 262 -47.13 -126.12 -71.00
N ASP A 263 -47.30 -125.86 -69.70
CA ASP A 263 -48.59 -125.46 -69.11
C ASP A 263 -48.64 -125.70 -67.56
N LEU A 264 -49.63 -125.03 -66.95
CA LEU A 264 -50.43 -125.42 -65.80
C LEU A 264 -50.15 -124.89 -64.38
N ALA A 265 -51.23 -124.28 -63.91
CA ALA A 265 -51.50 -123.59 -62.68
C ALA A 265 -52.11 -124.47 -61.56
N LEU A 266 -52.03 -123.91 -60.35
CA LEU A 266 -53.04 -123.85 -59.27
C LEU A 266 -53.39 -125.07 -58.39
N SER A 267 -53.38 -124.77 -57.08
CA SER A 267 -54.37 -125.11 -56.03
C SER A 267 -53.95 -126.11 -54.94
N GLY A 268 -54.29 -125.78 -53.69
CA GLY A 268 -54.22 -126.67 -52.53
C GLY A 268 -54.32 -125.95 -51.18
N GLU A 269 -55.54 -125.88 -50.63
CA GLU A 269 -55.96 -125.27 -49.37
C GLU A 269 -55.54 -126.03 -48.09
N ALA A 270 -55.51 -125.26 -46.99
CA ALA A 270 -56.02 -125.52 -45.62
C ALA A 270 -55.76 -126.87 -44.89
N ASN A 271 -55.24 -126.78 -43.66
CA ASN A 271 -56.04 -126.88 -42.42
C ASN A 271 -55.14 -127.21 -41.18
N LYS A 272 -55.12 -126.35 -40.15
CA LYS A 272 -54.89 -126.75 -38.75
C LYS A 272 -55.29 -125.65 -37.74
N GLU A 273 -56.55 -125.22 -37.82
CA GLU A 273 -57.22 -124.50 -36.73
C GLU A 273 -57.41 -125.46 -35.54
N GLN A 274 -57.00 -125.02 -34.34
CA GLN A 274 -57.52 -125.40 -33.00
C GLN A 274 -56.51 -125.18 -31.85
N TYR A 275 -55.37 -124.53 -32.09
CA TYR A 275 -54.50 -123.98 -31.02
C TYR A 275 -54.56 -122.44 -30.92
N ASP A 276 -55.39 -121.79 -31.74
CA ASP A 276 -55.37 -120.33 -31.94
C ASP A 276 -56.43 -119.56 -31.15
N GLU A 277 -57.61 -120.10 -30.83
CA GLU A 277 -58.73 -119.30 -30.29
C GLU A 277 -58.42 -118.49 -28.99
N ALA A 278 -57.63 -119.04 -28.06
CA ALA A 278 -57.25 -118.32 -26.83
C ALA A 278 -56.14 -117.30 -27.05
N ARG A 279 -55.25 -117.57 -28.02
CA ARG A 279 -54.20 -116.66 -28.45
C ARG A 279 -54.81 -115.51 -29.26
N GLU A 280 -55.77 -115.83 -30.12
CA GLU A 280 -56.50 -114.94 -31.00
C GLU A 280 -57.37 -113.96 -30.23
N LYS A 281 -58.04 -114.37 -29.15
CA LYS A 281 -58.75 -113.42 -28.26
C LYS A 281 -57.81 -112.42 -27.59
N LYS A 282 -56.64 -112.87 -27.14
CA LYS A 282 -55.65 -111.99 -26.52
C LYS A 282 -54.95 -111.10 -27.55
N ILE A 283 -54.75 -111.60 -28.76
CA ILE A 283 -54.27 -110.83 -29.91
C ILE A 283 -55.31 -109.78 -30.30
N ALA A 284 -56.60 -110.11 -30.33
CA ALA A 284 -57.68 -109.17 -30.62
C ALA A 284 -57.76 -108.05 -29.56
N GLU A 285 -57.62 -108.37 -28.26
CA GLU A 285 -57.53 -107.35 -27.20
C GLU A 285 -56.28 -106.47 -27.34
N TYR A 286 -55.12 -107.03 -27.68
CA TYR A 286 -53.90 -106.24 -27.93
C TYR A 286 -54.01 -105.41 -29.21
N GLU A 287 -54.67 -105.90 -30.25
CA GLU A 287 -54.94 -105.18 -31.49
C GLU A 287 -55.91 -104.01 -31.29
N GLU A 288 -56.95 -104.20 -30.48
CA GLU A 288 -57.90 -103.13 -30.13
C GLU A 288 -57.20 -102.04 -29.30
N ASN A 289 -56.46 -102.42 -28.26
CA ASN A 289 -55.67 -101.48 -27.47
C ASN A 289 -54.61 -100.77 -28.32
N MET A 290 -53.95 -101.49 -29.24
CA MET A 290 -52.97 -100.91 -30.16
C MET A 290 -53.63 -99.95 -31.15
N ARG A 291 -54.82 -100.26 -31.66
CA ARG A 291 -55.60 -99.36 -32.52
C ARG A 291 -55.93 -98.07 -31.77
N LEU A 292 -56.35 -98.16 -30.51
CA LEU A 292 -56.64 -97.00 -29.67
C LEU A 292 -55.39 -96.13 -29.45
N VAL A 293 -54.23 -96.76 -29.19
CA VAL A 293 -52.94 -96.04 -29.05
C VAL A 293 -52.52 -95.39 -30.36
N LYS A 294 -52.66 -96.08 -31.51
CA LYS A 294 -52.36 -95.52 -32.83
C LYS A 294 -53.27 -94.35 -33.19
N GLU A 295 -54.55 -94.42 -32.82
CA GLU A 295 -55.51 -93.33 -33.00
C GLU A 295 -55.19 -92.12 -32.12
N ALA A 296 -54.88 -92.34 -30.83
CA ALA A 296 -54.52 -91.27 -29.90
C ALA A 296 -53.17 -90.61 -30.22
N THR A 297 -52.20 -91.36 -30.73
CA THR A 297 -50.88 -90.86 -31.12
C THR A 297 -50.81 -90.36 -32.57
N GLY A 298 -51.79 -90.71 -33.41
CA GLY A 298 -51.85 -90.37 -34.83
C GLY A 298 -50.79 -91.07 -35.69
N VAL A 299 -50.28 -92.23 -35.24
CA VAL A 299 -49.15 -92.94 -35.85
C VAL A 299 -49.56 -94.33 -36.33
N PHE A 300 -49.12 -94.71 -37.54
CA PHE A 300 -49.55 -95.96 -38.18
C PHE A 300 -48.66 -97.17 -37.85
N ASP A 301 -47.38 -96.98 -37.52
CA ASP A 301 -46.42 -98.04 -37.19
C ASP A 301 -46.15 -98.12 -35.67
N ILE A 302 -46.11 -99.34 -35.14
CA ILE A 302 -45.90 -99.63 -33.70
C ILE A 302 -44.51 -99.15 -33.26
N ASN A 303 -43.50 -99.31 -34.11
CA ASN A 303 -42.14 -98.87 -33.78
C ASN A 303 -42.04 -97.34 -33.71
N GLU A 304 -42.81 -96.62 -34.53
CA GLU A 304 -42.88 -95.15 -34.47
C GLU A 304 -43.63 -94.68 -33.22
N VAL A 305 -44.66 -95.40 -32.76
CA VAL A 305 -45.31 -95.14 -31.46
C VAL A 305 -44.29 -95.27 -30.32
N ILE A 306 -43.53 -96.37 -30.27
CA ILE A 306 -42.52 -96.60 -29.23
C ILE A 306 -41.45 -95.50 -29.26
N SER A 307 -40.94 -95.15 -30.45
CA SER A 307 -39.93 -94.10 -30.59
C SER A 307 -40.46 -92.73 -30.17
N LYS A 308 -41.71 -92.37 -30.51
CA LYS A 308 -42.31 -91.12 -30.04
C LYS A 308 -42.49 -91.11 -28.53
N TYR A 309 -42.98 -92.19 -27.92
CA TYR A 309 -43.11 -92.27 -26.47
C TYR A 309 -41.76 -92.16 -25.74
N GLN A 310 -40.71 -92.80 -26.26
CA GLN A 310 -39.36 -92.65 -25.71
C GLN A 310 -38.85 -91.22 -25.86
N SER A 311 -38.97 -90.62 -27.04
CA SER A 311 -38.55 -89.23 -27.26
C SER A 311 -39.35 -88.21 -26.43
N GLN A 312 -40.63 -88.47 -26.17
CA GLN A 312 -41.46 -87.65 -25.28
C GLN A 312 -41.05 -87.83 -23.82
N GLY A 313 -40.69 -89.05 -23.41
CA GLY A 313 -40.10 -89.34 -22.09
C GLY A 313 -38.80 -88.57 -21.89
N ASP A 314 -37.88 -88.66 -22.85
CA ASP A 314 -36.59 -87.94 -22.81
C ASP A 314 -36.80 -86.42 -22.80
N THR A 315 -37.75 -85.92 -23.60
CA THR A 315 -38.09 -84.48 -23.63
C THR A 315 -38.70 -84.04 -22.30
N HIS A 316 -39.56 -84.85 -21.68
CA HIS A 316 -40.14 -84.56 -20.37
C HIS A 316 -39.08 -84.55 -19.27
N GLU A 317 -38.16 -85.52 -19.27
CA GLU A 317 -37.05 -85.56 -18.33
C GLU A 317 -36.14 -84.32 -18.50
N HIS A 318 -35.81 -83.97 -19.74
CA HIS A 318 -35.01 -82.78 -20.03
C HIS A 318 -35.70 -81.48 -19.57
N LEU A 319 -37.01 -81.33 -19.83
CA LEU A 319 -37.78 -80.17 -19.36
C LEU A 319 -37.88 -80.13 -17.84
N SER A 320 -38.02 -81.28 -17.18
CA SER A 320 -38.03 -81.38 -15.72
C SER A 320 -36.68 -80.95 -15.12
N GLN A 321 -35.57 -81.43 -15.69
CA GLN A 321 -34.22 -81.01 -15.30
C GLN A 321 -34.02 -79.51 -15.53
N LEU A 322 -34.48 -78.97 -16.66
CA LEU A 322 -34.37 -77.54 -16.96
C LEU A 322 -35.24 -76.69 -16.02
N GLN A 323 -36.41 -77.18 -15.63
CA GLN A 323 -37.26 -76.54 -14.62
C GLN A 323 -36.56 -76.48 -13.27
N GLN A 324 -36.00 -77.61 -12.80
CA GLN A 324 -35.24 -77.65 -11.54
C GLN A 324 -34.01 -76.73 -11.58
N ALA A 325 -33.25 -76.75 -12.67
CA ALA A 325 -32.07 -75.88 -12.82
C ALA A 325 -32.46 -74.39 -12.81
N ASN A 326 -33.57 -74.03 -13.46
CA ASN A 326 -34.09 -72.66 -13.42
C ASN A 326 -34.61 -72.27 -12.04
N GLU A 327 -35.24 -73.20 -11.31
CA GLU A 327 -35.72 -72.95 -9.95
C GLU A 327 -34.56 -72.68 -8.99
N ILE A 328 -33.51 -73.51 -9.03
CA ILE A 328 -32.26 -73.31 -8.26
C ILE A 328 -31.64 -71.95 -8.62
N ARG A 329 -31.50 -71.65 -9.92
CA ARG A 329 -30.95 -70.37 -10.38
C ARG A 329 -31.77 -69.17 -9.89
N ASN A 330 -33.09 -69.29 -9.86
CA ASN A 330 -33.98 -68.24 -9.38
C ASN A 330 -33.84 -68.03 -7.87
N GLU A 331 -33.68 -69.10 -7.09
CA GLU A 331 -33.38 -69.02 -5.66
C GLU A 331 -32.02 -68.37 -5.39
N GLU A 332 -30.98 -68.73 -6.13
CA GLU A 332 -29.66 -68.09 -6.03
C GLU A 332 -29.73 -66.59 -6.35
N LEU A 333 -30.44 -66.21 -7.41
CA LEU A 333 -30.63 -64.81 -7.77
C LEU A 333 -31.43 -64.04 -6.71
N LYS A 334 -32.45 -64.67 -6.10
CA LYS A 334 -33.19 -64.08 -4.98
C LYS A 334 -32.29 -63.84 -3.76
N LYS A 335 -31.43 -64.81 -3.40
CA LYS A 335 -30.45 -64.66 -2.32
C LYS A 335 -29.43 -63.56 -2.61
N LYS A 336 -28.85 -63.54 -3.82
CA LYS A 336 -27.93 -62.47 -4.25
C LYS A 336 -28.58 -61.10 -4.17
N ARG A 337 -29.83 -60.97 -4.64
CA ARG A 337 -30.60 -59.73 -4.54
C ARG A 337 -30.78 -59.31 -3.08
N GLN A 338 -31.18 -60.22 -2.19
CA GLN A 338 -31.33 -59.94 -0.77
C GLN A 338 -30.02 -59.46 -0.12
N ASN A 339 -28.90 -60.13 -0.41
CA ASN A 339 -27.59 -59.72 0.12
C ASN A 339 -27.20 -58.32 -0.37
N ILE A 340 -27.33 -58.05 -1.67
CA ILE A 340 -27.02 -56.71 -2.24
C ILE A 340 -27.94 -55.64 -1.65
N THR A 341 -29.23 -55.94 -1.43
CA THR A 341 -30.15 -55.00 -0.77
C THR A 341 -29.74 -54.72 0.68
N ALA A 342 -29.34 -55.75 1.43
CA ALA A 342 -28.84 -55.57 2.80
C ALA A 342 -27.54 -54.75 2.86
N GLU A 343 -26.58 -55.04 1.97
CA GLU A 343 -25.35 -54.24 1.84
C GLU A 343 -25.65 -52.78 1.45
N TYR A 344 -26.62 -52.56 0.56
CA TYR A 344 -27.05 -51.22 0.18
C TYR A 344 -27.70 -50.46 1.34
N GLU A 345 -28.57 -51.11 2.12
CA GLU A 345 -29.17 -50.51 3.31
C GLU A 345 -28.10 -50.16 4.35
N GLU A 346 -27.18 -51.08 4.63
CA GLU A 346 -26.04 -50.81 5.53
C GLU A 346 -25.19 -49.64 5.04
N LEU A 347 -24.89 -49.58 3.74
CA LEU A 347 -24.10 -48.49 3.16
C LEU A 347 -24.85 -47.16 3.18
N LYS A 348 -26.17 -47.17 2.94
CA LYS A 348 -27.02 -45.98 2.97
C LYS A 348 -27.05 -45.38 4.38
N TYR A 349 -27.32 -46.19 5.40
CA TYR A 349 -27.44 -45.71 6.77
C TYR A 349 -26.07 -45.45 7.44
N SER A 350 -25.04 -46.24 7.14
CA SER A 350 -23.68 -46.02 7.66
C SER A 350 -22.96 -44.85 6.97
N GLY A 351 -23.24 -44.62 5.68
CA GLY A 351 -22.70 -43.49 4.93
C GLY A 351 -23.28 -42.17 5.43
N GLU A 352 -24.59 -42.08 5.60
CA GLU A 352 -25.28 -40.86 6.03
C GLU A 352 -24.89 -40.45 7.47
N THR A 353 -24.74 -41.42 8.38
CA THR A 353 -24.27 -41.16 9.75
C THR A 353 -22.80 -40.70 9.80
N LYS A 354 -21.91 -41.31 9.02
CA LYS A 354 -20.50 -40.87 8.90
C LYS A 354 -20.39 -39.48 8.27
N HIS A 355 -21.19 -39.18 7.24
CA HIS A 355 -21.22 -37.87 6.62
C HIS A 355 -21.77 -36.79 7.55
N ALA A 356 -22.81 -37.08 8.33
CA ALA A 356 -23.34 -36.16 9.33
C ALA A 356 -22.32 -35.88 10.44
N HIS A 357 -21.60 -36.91 10.93
CA HIS A 357 -20.55 -36.73 11.93
C HIS A 357 -19.36 -35.94 11.38
N ALA A 358 -18.91 -36.23 10.16
CA ALA A 358 -17.84 -35.49 9.49
C ALA A 358 -18.21 -34.02 9.26
N ARG A 359 -19.47 -33.73 8.86
CA ARG A 359 -19.96 -32.35 8.72
C ARG A 359 -19.94 -31.60 10.05
N ARG A 360 -20.45 -32.20 11.14
CA ARG A 360 -20.40 -31.57 12.48
C ARG A 360 -18.97 -31.29 12.92
N MET A 361 -18.05 -32.22 12.70
CA MET A 361 -16.64 -32.03 13.03
C MET A 361 -16.03 -30.88 12.21
N ILE A 362 -16.37 -30.78 10.92
CA ILE A 362 -15.95 -29.64 10.08
C ILE A 362 -16.52 -28.34 10.63
N ASP A 363 -17.80 -28.28 10.98
CA ASP A 363 -18.45 -27.09 11.52
C ASP A 363 -17.83 -26.66 12.86
N GLU A 364 -17.48 -27.61 13.73
CA GLU A 364 -16.75 -27.35 14.98
C GLU A 364 -15.34 -26.80 14.71
N MET A 365 -14.61 -27.37 13.75
CA MET A 365 -13.28 -26.86 13.36
C MET A 365 -13.35 -25.47 12.73
N VAL A 366 -14.37 -25.20 11.92
CA VAL A 366 -14.64 -23.87 11.35
C VAL A 366 -14.94 -22.88 12.47
N LYS A 367 -15.75 -23.27 13.45
CA LYS A 367 -16.04 -22.43 14.62
C LYS A 367 -14.80 -22.14 15.45
N HIS A 368 -13.93 -23.14 15.68
CA HIS A 368 -12.66 -22.92 16.37
C HIS A 368 -11.71 -22.00 15.60
N LEU A 369 -11.70 -22.08 14.26
CA LEU A 369 -10.93 -21.18 13.42
C LEU A 369 -11.44 -19.74 13.52
N THR A 370 -12.76 -19.52 13.40
CA THR A 370 -13.34 -18.17 13.48
C THR A 370 -13.15 -17.54 14.85
N GLU A 371 -13.31 -18.31 15.93
CA GLU A 371 -13.01 -17.85 17.30
C GLU A 371 -11.52 -17.53 17.49
N GLY A 372 -10.63 -18.32 16.89
CA GLY A 372 -9.18 -18.09 16.90
C GLY A 372 -8.79 -16.82 16.14
N GLU A 373 -9.37 -16.60 14.97
CA GLU A 373 -9.18 -15.40 14.16
C GLU A 373 -9.68 -14.14 14.88
N ALA A 374 -10.87 -14.19 15.49
CA ALA A 374 -11.40 -13.09 16.29
C ALA A 374 -10.46 -12.71 17.45
N LYS A 375 -9.97 -13.70 18.21
CA LYS A 375 -9.01 -13.49 19.30
C LYS A 375 -7.67 -12.92 18.81
N MET A 376 -7.22 -13.34 17.62
CA MET A 376 -5.99 -12.83 17.00
C MET A 376 -6.14 -11.36 16.61
N VAL A 377 -7.25 -10.99 16.00
CA VAL A 377 -7.57 -9.59 15.66
C VAL A 377 -7.67 -8.74 16.91
N GLU A 378 -8.38 -9.19 17.94
CA GLU A 378 -8.49 -8.46 19.21
C GLU A 378 -7.12 -8.26 19.87
N SER A 379 -6.30 -9.31 19.93
CA SER A 379 -4.95 -9.27 20.49
C SER A 379 -4.04 -8.32 19.71
N LYS A 380 -4.16 -8.30 18.38
CA LYS A 380 -3.43 -7.39 17.50
C LYS A 380 -3.81 -5.94 17.77
N VAL A 381 -5.10 -5.62 17.88
CA VAL A 381 -5.58 -4.26 18.20
C VAL A 381 -5.07 -3.82 19.57
N ARG A 382 -5.12 -4.70 20.58
CA ARG A 382 -4.57 -4.42 21.92
C ARG A 382 -3.06 -4.16 21.86
N TYR A 383 -2.32 -4.97 21.13
CA TYR A 383 -0.87 -4.78 20.93
C TYR A 383 -0.55 -3.46 20.23
N GLU A 384 -1.26 -3.12 19.15
CA GLU A 384 -1.06 -1.85 18.44
C GLU A 384 -1.35 -0.64 19.33
N ARG A 385 -2.39 -0.71 20.18
CA ARG A 385 -2.68 0.34 21.18
C ARG A 385 -1.55 0.45 22.20
N MET A 386 -1.09 -0.67 22.75
CA MET A 386 0.02 -0.68 23.73
C MET A 386 1.34 -0.18 23.12
N ALA A 387 1.65 -0.58 21.89
CA ALA A 387 2.84 -0.13 21.17
C ALA A 387 2.81 1.38 20.92
N LYS A 388 1.65 1.95 20.55
CA LYS A 388 1.48 3.40 20.42
C LYS A 388 1.69 4.11 21.77
N LEU A 389 1.13 3.58 22.86
CA LEU A 389 1.32 4.13 24.20
C LEU A 389 2.79 4.09 24.62
N MET A 390 3.48 2.97 24.38
CA MET A 390 4.91 2.80 24.68
C MET A 390 5.77 3.78 23.88
N ASN A 391 5.49 3.96 22.58
CA ASN A 391 6.20 4.94 21.74
C ASN A 391 5.98 6.37 22.23
N ASN A 392 4.75 6.72 22.62
CA ASN A 392 4.44 8.03 23.19
C ASN A 392 5.17 8.25 24.52
N ALA A 393 5.20 7.24 25.39
CA ALA A 393 5.94 7.30 26.65
C ALA A 393 7.45 7.47 26.40
N LYS A 394 8.04 6.71 25.48
CA LYS A 394 9.45 6.84 25.08
C LYS A 394 9.77 8.24 24.56
N ALA A 395 8.92 8.79 23.69
CA ALA A 395 9.07 10.15 23.18
C ALA A 395 8.95 11.21 24.30
N GLY A 396 8.00 11.03 25.21
CA GLY A 396 7.82 11.89 26.39
C GLY A 396 9.04 11.88 27.32
N VAL A 397 9.58 10.69 27.62
CA VAL A 397 10.80 10.53 28.43
C VAL A 397 12.01 11.13 27.71
N GLN A 398 12.13 10.96 26.39
CA GLN A 398 13.21 11.58 25.61
C GLN A 398 13.16 13.10 25.68
N HIS A 399 11.98 13.68 25.53
CA HIS A 399 11.78 15.13 25.62
C HIS A 399 12.05 15.64 27.05
N LEU A 400 11.61 14.91 28.07
CA LEU A 400 11.93 15.23 29.46
C LEU A 400 13.44 15.18 29.72
N SER A 401 14.11 14.12 29.27
CA SER A 401 15.56 13.96 29.39
C SER A 401 16.31 15.12 28.72
N ALA A 402 15.85 15.60 27.56
CA ALA A 402 16.45 16.74 26.88
C ALA A 402 16.27 18.05 27.67
N LYS A 403 15.09 18.28 28.25
CA LYS A 403 14.82 19.48 29.06
C LYS A 403 15.61 19.54 30.37
N VAL A 404 15.92 18.38 30.95
CA VAL A 404 16.60 18.26 32.24
C VAL A 404 18.10 17.96 32.06
N ASP A 405 18.62 18.01 30.83
CA ASP A 405 20.01 17.69 30.52
C ASP A 405 21.00 18.63 31.24
N GLY A 406 20.67 19.91 31.33
CA GLY A 406 21.48 20.93 32.00
C GLY A 406 21.62 20.78 33.52
N ILE A 407 20.89 19.86 34.16
CA ILE A 407 20.99 19.59 35.60
C ILE A 407 22.00 18.47 35.81
N GLN A 408 23.14 18.80 36.40
CA GLN A 408 24.20 17.84 36.70
C GLN A 408 23.98 17.20 38.07
N LEU A 409 23.84 15.87 38.08
CA LEU A 409 23.88 15.07 39.31
C LEU A 409 25.28 14.43 39.44
N PRO A 410 25.85 14.35 40.65
CA PRO A 410 26.98 13.47 40.90
C PRO A 410 26.51 12.01 40.71
N ASP A 411 27.25 11.21 39.95
CA ASP A 411 27.00 9.77 39.64
C ASP A 411 25.99 9.38 38.55
N THR A 412 25.58 10.26 37.62
CA THR A 412 24.76 9.81 36.48
C THR A 412 25.58 9.40 35.26
N VAL A 413 25.56 8.10 34.92
CA VAL A 413 26.13 7.56 33.68
C VAL A 413 25.26 7.98 32.47
N PRO A 414 25.83 8.47 31.37
CA PRO A 414 25.07 8.79 30.16
C PRO A 414 24.48 7.53 29.53
N LEU A 415 23.18 7.30 29.72
CA LEU A 415 22.44 6.19 29.13
C LEU A 415 21.86 6.61 27.77
N LYS A 416 22.08 5.78 26.74
CA LYS A 416 21.44 5.97 25.42
C LYS A 416 19.99 5.50 25.48
N MET A 417 19.07 6.25 24.85
CA MET A 417 17.65 5.87 24.75
C MET A 417 17.49 4.60 23.91
N SER A 418 17.07 3.52 24.55
CA SER A 418 16.71 2.21 23.99
C SER A 418 15.43 1.71 24.67
N ASP A 419 14.76 0.71 24.11
CA ASP A 419 13.48 0.22 24.65
C ASP A 419 13.62 -0.38 26.06
N GLU A 420 14.81 -0.87 26.42
CA GLU A 420 15.12 -1.40 27.76
C GLU A 420 15.56 -0.32 28.75
N SER A 421 16.10 0.81 28.26
CA SER A 421 16.64 1.89 29.09
C SER A 421 15.66 3.04 29.37
N VAL A 422 14.45 3.03 28.78
CA VAL A 422 13.43 4.10 28.99
C VAL A 422 13.11 4.30 30.47
N VAL A 423 12.93 3.21 31.22
CA VAL A 423 12.59 3.28 32.65
C VAL A 423 13.75 3.84 33.47
N GLN A 424 14.98 3.42 33.15
CA GLN A 424 16.18 3.90 33.83
C GLN A 424 16.42 5.40 33.57
N ILE A 425 16.16 5.86 32.34
CA ILE A 425 16.30 7.28 31.98
C ILE A 425 15.21 8.12 32.64
N LEU A 426 13.99 7.58 32.79
CA LEU A 426 12.93 8.23 33.57
C LEU A 426 13.31 8.36 35.06
N ASP A 427 13.91 7.34 35.68
CA ASP A 427 14.39 7.41 37.07
C ASP A 427 15.47 8.49 37.24
N VAL A 428 16.40 8.59 36.28
CA VAL A 428 17.40 9.68 36.26
C VAL A 428 16.72 11.05 36.13
N CYS A 429 15.71 11.19 35.26
CA CYS A 429 14.95 12.44 35.14
C CYS A 429 14.25 12.82 36.44
N ILE A 430 13.65 11.84 37.15
CA ILE A 430 13.00 12.05 38.45
C ILE A 430 14.01 12.58 39.46
N ARG A 431 15.16 11.93 39.62
CA ARG A 431 16.21 12.38 40.56
C ARG A 431 16.71 13.78 40.24
N LYS A 432 16.87 14.12 38.96
CA LYS A 432 17.29 15.48 38.53
C LYS A 432 16.22 16.52 38.88
N LEU A 433 14.94 16.20 38.70
CA LEU A 433 13.82 17.08 39.07
C LEU A 433 13.68 17.22 40.59
N GLU A 434 13.87 16.16 41.37
CA GLU A 434 13.89 16.22 42.84
C GLU A 434 15.04 17.08 43.35
N HIS A 435 16.23 16.95 42.74
CA HIS A 435 17.37 17.83 43.06
C HIS A 435 17.07 19.29 42.73
N LEU A 436 16.43 19.57 41.60
CA LEU A 436 15.98 20.92 41.26
C LEU A 436 14.95 21.44 42.27
N ALA A 437 13.94 20.64 42.60
CA ALA A 437 12.88 21.01 43.54
C ALA A 437 13.45 21.36 44.93
N ASN A 438 14.38 20.53 45.44
CA ASN A 438 15.07 20.76 46.71
C ASN A 438 15.96 22.00 46.68
N ASN A 439 16.61 22.30 45.54
CA ASN A 439 17.45 23.49 45.39
C ASN A 439 16.65 24.81 45.27
N VAL A 440 15.39 24.72 44.83
CA VAL A 440 14.46 25.86 44.72
C VAL A 440 13.67 26.05 46.03
N GLN A 441 13.47 24.98 46.82
CA GLN A 441 12.84 25.07 48.15
C GLN A 441 13.68 25.95 49.11
N GLY A 442 13.19 27.17 49.36
CA GLY A 442 13.82 28.12 50.27
C GLY A 442 14.64 29.24 49.62
N LYS A 443 14.69 29.33 48.28
CA LYS A 443 15.24 30.48 47.56
C LYS A 443 14.11 31.20 46.81
N GLU A 444 13.89 32.48 47.09
CA GLU A 444 13.03 33.32 46.26
C GLU A 444 13.60 33.35 44.83
N VAL A 445 12.79 32.90 43.86
CA VAL A 445 13.13 33.06 42.45
C VAL A 445 13.17 34.56 42.18
N PRO A 446 14.25 35.11 41.58
CA PRO A 446 14.32 36.52 41.27
C PRO A 446 13.10 36.91 40.42
N GLU A 447 12.33 37.87 40.92
CA GLU A 447 11.22 38.48 40.19
C GLU A 447 11.74 38.92 38.81
N ALA A 448 11.06 38.47 37.75
CA ALA A 448 11.43 38.76 36.38
C ALA A 448 11.50 40.28 36.19
N ALA A 449 12.71 40.81 36.04
CA ALA A 449 12.93 42.21 35.74
C ALA A 449 12.16 42.57 34.46
N VAL A 450 11.33 43.61 34.58
CA VAL A 450 10.56 44.24 33.51
C VAL A 450 11.44 44.45 32.26
N PRO A 451 11.03 44.05 31.05
CA PRO A 451 11.83 44.29 29.85
C PRO A 451 11.78 45.79 29.49
N GLN A 452 12.95 46.43 29.46
CA GLN A 452 13.14 47.70 28.77
C GLN A 452 13.07 47.47 27.25
N PRO A 453 12.53 48.43 26.46
CA PRO A 453 12.42 48.27 25.02
C PRO A 453 13.76 48.63 24.35
N ALA A 454 14.52 47.61 23.92
CA ALA A 454 15.66 47.80 23.04
C ALA A 454 15.69 46.73 21.94
N ALA A 455 15.60 47.21 20.71
CA ALA A 455 16.15 46.69 19.46
C ALA A 455 16.07 45.16 19.17
N GLN A 456 15.12 44.84 18.29
CA GLN A 456 15.19 43.87 17.18
C GLN A 456 16.32 42.82 17.21
N GLN A 457 15.98 41.58 17.54
CA GLN A 457 16.58 40.32 17.05
C GLN A 457 15.57 39.15 17.23
N PRO A 458 15.74 38.00 16.54
CA PRO A 458 14.69 37.36 15.75
C PRO A 458 13.74 36.45 16.54
N ALA A 459 12.60 36.17 15.91
CA ALA A 459 11.47 35.38 16.40
C ALA A 459 11.85 34.09 17.14
N GLY A 460 11.54 34.03 18.44
CA GLY A 460 11.63 32.84 19.26
C GLY A 460 10.99 33.05 20.64
N GLU A 461 9.74 32.55 20.77
CA GLU A 461 9.01 32.21 22.00
C GLU A 461 8.59 33.31 23.01
N PRO A 462 7.28 33.48 23.30
CA PRO A 462 6.83 34.15 24.51
C PRO A 462 6.84 33.21 25.73
N THR A 463 7.44 33.67 26.82
CA THR A 463 7.70 32.98 28.10
C THR A 463 6.52 32.97 29.09
N SER A 464 5.27 33.10 28.65
CA SER A 464 4.10 33.14 29.56
C SER A 464 3.01 32.16 29.15
N ILE A 465 2.77 31.16 30.01
CA ILE A 465 1.75 30.11 29.83
C ILE A 465 0.31 30.65 29.84
N PHE A 466 0.08 31.89 30.31
CA PHE A 466 -1.25 32.48 30.46
C PHE A 466 -1.69 33.39 29.31
N GLN A 467 -0.84 33.65 28.31
CA GLN A 467 -1.20 34.42 27.12
C GLN A 467 -0.78 33.68 25.85
N VAL A 468 -1.50 32.60 25.52
CA VAL A 468 -1.34 31.94 24.21
C VAL A 468 -2.57 32.27 23.37
N SER A 469 -2.41 33.22 22.44
CA SER A 469 -3.40 33.47 21.40
C SER A 469 -3.38 32.32 20.37
N PRO A 470 -4.54 31.84 19.86
CA PRO A 470 -4.60 30.63 19.02
C PRO A 470 -3.92 30.74 17.66
N SER A 471 -3.48 31.93 17.27
CA SER A 471 -3.04 32.28 15.91
C SER A 471 -1.53 32.30 15.70
N GLN A 472 -0.71 32.08 16.74
CA GLN A 472 0.75 32.03 16.63
C GLN A 472 1.31 30.82 17.38
N LEU A 473 1.29 29.65 16.74
CA LEU A 473 1.97 28.45 17.21
C LEU A 473 2.88 27.89 16.10
N PRO A 474 4.14 27.50 16.41
CA PRO A 474 5.06 26.92 15.43
C PRO A 474 4.56 25.57 14.87
N VAL A 475 4.87 25.31 13.60
CA VAL A 475 4.39 24.15 12.80
C VAL A 475 4.82 22.80 13.38
N TYR A 476 5.87 22.76 14.22
CA TYR A 476 6.40 21.55 14.84
C TYR A 476 5.70 21.17 16.17
N ASN A 477 4.88 22.03 16.75
CA ASN A 477 4.07 21.69 17.92
C ASN A 477 2.78 20.99 17.48
N THR A 478 2.88 19.68 17.25
CA THR A 478 1.70 18.83 17.11
C THR A 478 0.95 18.77 18.45
N ARG A 479 -0.11 19.58 18.57
CA ARG A 479 -1.16 19.39 19.58
C ARG A 479 -1.53 17.91 19.63
N VAL A 480 -1.48 17.30 20.82
CA VAL A 480 -2.15 16.02 21.07
C VAL A 480 -3.63 16.26 20.81
N LYS A 481 -4.11 15.86 19.63
CA LYS A 481 -5.55 15.75 19.39
C LYS A 481 -6.01 14.57 20.23
N LEU A 482 -6.43 14.86 21.46
CA LEU A 482 -7.43 14.02 22.11
C LEU A 482 -8.62 14.06 21.14
N ARG A 483 -8.88 12.94 20.45
CA ARG A 483 -10.16 12.81 19.75
C ARG A 483 -11.24 13.09 20.81
N PRO A 484 -12.32 13.80 20.46
CA PRO A 484 -13.56 13.62 21.19
C PRO A 484 -13.74 12.11 21.32
N VAL A 485 -13.86 11.63 22.55
CA VAL A 485 -14.37 10.29 22.77
C VAL A 485 -15.81 10.40 22.32
N ASP A 486 -16.04 10.17 21.03
CA ASP A 486 -17.34 9.79 20.53
C ASP A 486 -17.60 8.48 21.26
N PHE A 487 -18.36 8.57 22.35
CA PHE A 487 -19.12 7.43 22.81
C PHE A 487 -19.95 7.04 21.60
N GLU A 488 -19.54 5.99 20.91
CA GLU A 488 -20.49 5.20 20.12
C GLU A 488 -21.53 4.75 21.14
N GLU A 489 -22.62 5.52 21.19
CA GLU A 489 -23.90 5.05 21.66
C GLU A 489 -24.10 3.72 20.97
N SER A 490 -24.12 2.66 21.78
CA SER A 490 -24.58 1.34 21.39
C SER A 490 -26.05 1.47 20.98
N GLY A 491 -26.27 2.01 19.78
CA GLY A 491 -27.52 1.92 19.05
C GLY A 491 -27.69 0.46 18.70
N GLY A 492 -28.38 -0.27 19.58
CA GLY A 492 -29.09 -1.46 19.17
C GLY A 492 -30.14 -1.02 18.18
N GLU A 493 -29.80 -1.09 16.90
CA GLU A 493 -30.81 -1.29 15.87
C GLU A 493 -31.09 -2.79 15.88
N ASP A 494 -32.24 -3.13 16.45
CA ASP A 494 -32.99 -4.33 16.10
C ASP A 494 -33.17 -4.30 14.58
N ASP A 495 -32.29 -4.99 13.85
CA ASP A 495 -32.62 -5.42 12.50
C ASP A 495 -33.48 -6.68 12.65
N GLU A 496 -34.77 -6.45 12.42
CA GLU A 496 -35.84 -7.41 12.29
C GLU A 496 -35.41 -8.63 11.47
N ASP A 497 -35.84 -9.80 11.94
CA ASP A 497 -35.86 -11.05 11.18
C ASP A 497 -36.50 -10.81 9.81
N ASP A 498 -35.69 -10.73 8.76
CA ASP A 498 -36.14 -10.85 7.38
C ASP A 498 -35.59 -12.16 6.82
N ASP A 499 -36.46 -13.18 6.84
CA ASP A 499 -36.30 -14.47 6.19
C ASP A 499 -36.18 -14.28 4.66
N ASP A 500 -35.02 -13.83 4.17
CA ASP A 500 -34.73 -13.87 2.73
C ASP A 500 -34.36 -15.31 2.34
N TYR A 501 -35.40 -16.10 2.06
CA TYR A 501 -35.30 -17.28 1.22
C TYR A 501 -34.65 -16.86 -0.10
N GLY A 502 -33.34 -17.10 -0.20
CA GLY A 502 -32.56 -16.82 -1.41
C GLY A 502 -33.25 -17.35 -2.66
N ASP A 503 -33.86 -16.43 -3.41
CA ASP A 503 -34.47 -16.69 -4.70
C ASP A 503 -33.36 -17.16 -5.65
N VAL A 504 -33.43 -18.43 -6.04
CA VAL A 504 -32.47 -19.05 -6.94
C VAL A 504 -32.55 -18.31 -8.27
N PRO A 505 -31.47 -17.65 -8.74
CA PRO A 505 -31.54 -16.80 -9.92
C PRO A 505 -32.02 -17.59 -11.14
N ASP A 506 -33.17 -17.18 -11.68
CA ASP A 506 -33.79 -17.85 -12.80
C ASP A 506 -32.90 -17.84 -14.06
N ARG A 507 -33.11 -18.76 -15.00
CA ARG A 507 -32.20 -18.98 -16.14
C ARG A 507 -31.96 -17.71 -16.99
N GLU A 508 -32.92 -16.79 -17.01
CA GLU A 508 -32.82 -15.52 -17.73
C GLU A 508 -31.94 -14.47 -17.01
N THR A 509 -31.94 -14.43 -15.67
CA THR A 509 -31.07 -13.51 -14.90
C THR A 509 -29.62 -13.96 -15.02
N ILE A 510 -29.33 -15.26 -14.99
CA ILE A 510 -27.97 -15.79 -15.25
C ILE A 510 -27.51 -15.46 -16.67
N LYS A 511 -28.39 -15.57 -17.68
CA LYS A 511 -28.08 -15.18 -19.07
C LYS A 511 -27.78 -13.68 -19.21
N LYS A 512 -28.56 -12.81 -18.57
CA LYS A 512 -28.32 -11.35 -18.58
C LYS A 512 -27.00 -11.00 -17.92
N HIS A 513 -26.69 -11.60 -16.77
CA HIS A 513 -25.45 -11.36 -16.04
C HIS A 513 -24.21 -11.84 -16.82
N THR A 514 -24.33 -13.00 -17.48
CA THR A 514 -23.28 -13.55 -18.35
C THR A 514 -23.07 -12.69 -19.60
N ALA A 515 -24.16 -12.18 -20.22
CA ALA A 515 -24.09 -11.28 -21.36
C ALA A 515 -23.47 -9.91 -20.99
N GLN A 516 -23.78 -9.38 -19.81
CA GLN A 516 -23.13 -8.17 -19.28
C GLN A 516 -21.63 -8.36 -19.05
N MET A 517 -21.22 -9.50 -18.48
CA MET A 517 -19.79 -9.84 -18.33
C MET A 517 -19.06 -9.94 -19.67
N LEU A 518 -19.66 -10.60 -20.67
CA LEU A 518 -19.08 -10.73 -22.02
C LEU A 518 -18.96 -9.36 -22.71
N ASN A 519 -19.96 -8.50 -22.58
CA ASN A 519 -19.95 -7.15 -23.14
C ASN A 519 -18.92 -6.24 -22.44
N ALA A 520 -18.71 -6.39 -21.13
CA ALA A 520 -17.66 -5.68 -20.39
C ALA A 520 -16.25 -6.11 -20.82
N ARG A 521 -16.06 -7.41 -21.12
CA ARG A 521 -14.81 -7.96 -21.66
C ARG A 521 -14.53 -7.54 -23.12
N LEU A 522 -15.56 -7.26 -23.91
CA LEU A 522 -15.42 -6.77 -25.28
C LEU A 522 -15.10 -5.27 -25.33
N LYS A 523 -15.63 -4.46 -24.39
CA LYS A 523 -15.34 -3.02 -24.29
C LYS A 523 -13.90 -2.70 -23.86
N THR A 524 -13.21 -3.63 -23.19
CA THR A 524 -11.82 -3.46 -22.77
C THR A 524 -10.78 -3.67 -23.90
N LYS A 525 -11.21 -4.07 -25.10
CA LYS A 525 -10.33 -4.24 -26.28
C LYS A 525 -10.30 -3.07 -27.29
N GLN A 526 -10.99 -1.96 -27.04
CA GLN A 526 -10.82 -0.77 -27.88
C GLN A 526 -9.70 0.14 -27.36
N ALA A 527 -8.57 0.14 -28.08
CA ALA A 527 -7.45 1.03 -27.85
C ALA A 527 -7.86 2.50 -28.03
N LYS A 528 -7.61 3.34 -27.00
CA LYS A 528 -7.72 4.80 -27.08
C LYS A 528 -6.77 5.34 -28.15
N LYS A 529 -7.30 5.86 -29.26
CA LYS A 529 -6.53 6.67 -30.22
C LYS A 529 -6.06 7.96 -29.55
N GLY A 530 -4.73 8.17 -29.52
CA GLY A 530 -4.10 9.38 -29.02
C GLY A 530 -4.44 10.61 -29.85
N LYS A 531 -4.83 11.70 -29.17
CA LYS A 531 -5.02 13.05 -29.72
C LYS A 531 -3.67 13.60 -30.20
N LYS A 532 -3.50 13.79 -31.50
CA LYS A 532 -2.35 14.49 -32.09
C LYS A 532 -2.57 16.00 -31.97
N LYS A 533 -1.71 16.67 -31.20
CA LYS A 533 -1.63 18.13 -31.05
C LYS A 533 -1.07 18.72 -32.36
N ARG A 534 -1.87 19.50 -33.10
CA ARG A 534 -1.39 20.31 -34.23
C ARG A 534 -0.85 21.63 -33.68
N THR A 535 0.46 21.82 -33.82
CA THR A 535 1.11 23.14 -33.75
C THR A 535 0.92 23.82 -35.11
N ALA A 536 0.27 24.98 -35.10
CA ALA A 536 0.36 25.93 -36.20
C ALA A 536 1.74 26.58 -36.13
N LYS A 537 2.45 26.64 -37.25
CA LYS A 537 3.44 27.67 -37.49
C LYS A 537 3.50 27.97 -38.99
N ASP A 538 3.56 29.27 -39.22
CA ASP A 538 3.50 30.01 -40.46
C ASP A 538 4.66 29.75 -41.44
N ASP A 539 4.39 30.24 -42.66
CA ASP A 539 5.29 30.80 -43.67
C ASP A 539 5.97 29.90 -44.73
N ASP A 540 5.74 30.37 -45.97
CA ASP A 540 6.24 30.06 -47.32
C ASP A 540 5.88 28.74 -48.02
#